data_AF-A0A8S2KYM3-F1
#
_entry.id   AF-A0A8S2KYM3-F1
#
_cell.length_a   1.000
_cell.length_b   1.000
_cell.length_c   1.000
_cell.angle_alpha   90.00
_cell.angle_beta   90.00
_cell.angle_gamma   90.00
#
_symmetry.space_group_name_H-M   'P 1'
#
loop_
_entity.id
_entity.type
_entity.pdbx_description
1 polymer ?
#
loop_
_entity_poly.entity_id
_entity_poly.type
_entity_poly.pdbx_seq_one_letter_code
_entity_poly.pdbx_strand_id
1 'polypeptide(L)'
;MKLGEYAQCIRACDSALELDSKNEKCFFRRGQSYLAMLDYNEAMKDFQQVLKLNPSNTAATQHIQTCREQIKAYQHQEKQLYAKIFSKMATNNEKTSDQATNGDTKQNKDETATSN
;
A
#
# COMPACT_ATOMS: atom_id res chain seq x y z
N MET A 1 18.02 2.52 16.58
CA MET A 1 17.14 3.59 17.06
C MET A 1 15.73 3.03 17.16
N LYS A 2 14.98 3.38 18.21
CA LYS A 2 13.57 2.95 18.39
C LYS A 2 12.63 3.85 17.59
N LEU A 3 11.41 3.40 17.28
CA LEU A 3 10.42 4.17 16.51
C LEU A 3 10.21 5.60 17.04
N GLY A 4 10.16 5.77 18.36
CA GLY A 4 10.03 7.08 19.01
C GLY A 4 11.25 7.99 18.82
N GLU A 5 12.45 7.43 18.65
CA GLU A 5 13.69 8.18 18.43
C GLU A 5 13.74 8.75 17.00
N TYR A 6 13.19 8.04 16.01
CA TYR A 6 13.09 8.54 14.64
C TYR A 6 12.14 9.75 14.54
N ALA A 7 10.98 9.69 15.19
CA ALA A 7 10.05 10.82 15.22
C ALA A 7 10.63 12.05 15.94
N GLN A 8 11.43 11.85 17.00
CA GLN A 8 12.17 12.94 17.64
C GLN A 8 13.27 13.50 16.72
N CYS A 9 13.98 12.63 16.00
CA CYS A 9 15.01 13.04 15.04
C CYS A 9 14.41 13.91 13.92
N ILE A 10 13.25 13.53 13.39
CA ILE A 10 12.53 14.31 12.38
C ILE A 10 12.23 15.71 12.91
N ARG A 11 11.61 15.84 14.09
CA ARG A 11 11.31 17.15 14.69
C ARG A 11 12.57 18.00 14.92
N ALA A 12 13.65 17.38 15.40
CA ALA A 12 14.91 18.08 15.60
C ALA A 12 15.51 18.56 14.26
N CYS A 13 15.40 17.76 13.21
CA CYS A 13 15.82 18.16 11.87
C CYS A 13 14.93 19.27 11.30
N ASP A 14 13.62 19.24 11.55
CA ASP A 14 12.70 20.30 11.10
C ASP A 14 13.06 21.64 11.73
N SER A 15 13.22 21.71 13.05
CA SER A 15 13.67 22.94 13.72
C SER A 15 15.06 23.38 13.27
N ALA A 16 15.97 22.44 12.98
CA ALA A 16 17.28 22.79 12.44
C ALA A 16 17.19 23.36 11.02
N LEU A 17 16.26 22.87 10.20
CA LEU A 17 16.01 23.37 8.84
C LEU A 17 15.26 24.71 8.83
N GLU A 18 14.49 25.03 9.87
CA GLU A 18 13.94 26.39 10.07
C GLU A 18 15.06 27.42 10.30
N LEU A 19 16.13 27.02 11.01
CA LEU A 19 17.30 27.86 11.26
C LEU A 19 18.26 27.91 10.06
N ASP A 20 18.52 26.75 9.44
CA ASP A 20 19.35 26.61 8.25
C ASP A 20 18.66 25.71 7.21
N SER A 21 17.94 26.38 6.31
CA SER A 21 17.18 25.73 5.24
C SER A 21 18.02 24.97 4.21
N LYS A 22 19.35 25.10 4.24
CA LYS A 22 20.27 24.44 3.31
C LYS A 22 21.20 23.44 4.01
N ASN A 23 20.83 22.98 5.21
CA ASN A 23 21.63 22.00 5.93
C ASN A 23 21.48 20.59 5.32
N GLU A 24 22.45 20.20 4.48
CA GLU A 24 22.53 18.87 3.85
C GLU A 24 22.41 17.73 4.88
N LYS A 25 23.09 17.85 6.03
CA LYS A 25 23.11 16.79 7.05
C LYS A 25 21.74 16.60 7.70
N CYS A 26 20.97 17.67 7.87
CA CYS A 26 19.62 17.61 8.40
C CYS A 26 18.69 16.87 7.43
N PHE A 27 18.72 17.20 6.14
CA PHE A 27 17.96 16.47 5.12
C PHE A 27 18.35 14.98 5.10
N PHE A 28 19.64 14.66 5.14
CA PHE A 28 20.10 13.28 5.12
C PHE A 28 19.61 12.48 6.35
N ARG A 29 19.72 13.04 7.55
CA ARG A 29 19.28 12.38 8.81
C ARG A 29 17.76 12.25 8.90
N ARG A 30 17.03 13.26 8.43
CA ARG A 30 15.56 13.22 8.36
C ARG A 30 15.08 12.16 7.37
N GLY A 31 15.71 12.08 6.19
CA GLY A 31 15.45 11.05 5.19
C GLY A 31 15.73 9.63 5.71
N GLN A 32 16.82 9.43 6.46
CA GLN A 32 17.10 8.13 7.10
C GLN A 32 16.06 7.76 8.17
N SER A 33 15.54 8.74 8.89
CA SER A 33 14.49 8.53 9.90
C SER A 33 13.17 8.15 9.23
N TYR A 34 12.78 8.82 8.15
CA TYR A 34 11.62 8.45 7.34
C TYR A 34 11.76 7.05 6.74
N LEU A 35 12.95 6.70 6.24
CA LEU A 35 13.23 5.35 5.71
C LEU A 35 13.03 4.28 6.79
N ALA A 36 13.50 4.53 8.01
CA ALA A 36 13.31 3.63 9.15
C ALA A 36 11.84 3.53 9.62
N MET A 37 11.03 4.56 9.34
CA MET A 37 9.60 4.59 9.58
C MET A 37 8.76 4.03 8.40
N LEU A 38 9.42 3.50 7.35
CA LEU A 38 8.80 3.00 6.12
C LEU A 38 8.05 4.08 5.33
N ASP A 39 8.33 5.36 5.59
CA ASP A 39 7.82 6.48 4.80
C ASP A 39 8.78 6.80 3.64
N TYR A 40 8.77 5.93 2.64
CA TYR A 40 9.72 5.99 1.53
C TYR A 40 9.55 7.23 0.64
N ASN A 41 8.35 7.81 0.59
CA ASN A 41 8.08 8.99 -0.23
C ASN A 41 8.74 10.23 0.37
N GLU A 42 8.54 10.46 1.67
CA GLU A 42 9.18 11.58 2.36
C GLU A 42 10.71 11.38 2.45
N ALA A 43 11.16 10.15 2.71
CA ALA A 43 12.59 9.82 2.69
C ALA A 43 13.24 10.18 1.34
N MET A 44 12.61 9.80 0.23
CA MET A 44 13.12 10.08 -1.11
C MET A 44 13.20 11.58 -1.41
N LYS A 45 12.22 12.39 -0.98
CA LYS A 45 12.25 13.85 -1.15
C LYS A 45 13.44 14.47 -0.43
N ASP A 46 13.71 14.03 0.80
CA ASP A 46 14.84 14.51 1.59
C ASP A 46 16.18 14.17 0.95
N PHE A 47 16.35 12.92 0.49
CA PHE A 47 17.58 12.54 -0.22
C PHE A 47 17.76 13.26 -1.56
N GLN A 48 16.67 13.58 -2.27
CA GLN A 48 16.75 14.41 -3.47
C GLN A 48 17.21 15.84 -3.13
N GLN A 49 16.77 16.38 -1.99
CA GLN A 49 17.26 17.68 -1.53
C GLN A 49 18.74 17.65 -1.17
N VAL A 50 19.23 16.55 -0.57
CA VAL A 50 20.67 16.32 -0.37
C VAL A 50 21.42 16.38 -1.70
N LEU A 51 20.94 15.69 -2.74
CA LEU A 51 21.58 15.72 -4.06
C LEU A 51 21.52 17.09 -4.76
N LYS A 52 20.50 17.90 -4.50
CA LYS A 52 20.45 19.29 -5.01
C LYS A 52 21.51 20.17 -4.36
N LEU A 53 21.82 19.94 -3.07
CA LEU A 53 22.85 20.67 -2.34
C LEU A 53 24.25 20.13 -2.63
N ASN A 54 24.37 18.80 -2.71
CA ASN A 54 25.61 18.07 -2.95
C ASN A 54 25.37 16.93 -3.96
N PRO A 55 25.52 17.21 -5.27
CA PRO A 55 25.31 16.21 -6.32
C PRO A 55 26.26 15.01 -6.25
N SER A 56 27.39 15.14 -5.57
CA SER A 56 28.40 14.10 -5.43
C SER A 56 28.10 13.12 -4.29
N ASN A 57 27.02 13.32 -3.53
CA ASN A 57 26.67 12.45 -2.41
C ASN A 57 26.13 11.09 -2.89
N THR A 58 27.03 10.12 -3.03
CA THR A 58 26.68 8.76 -3.49
C THR A 58 25.72 8.04 -2.53
N ALA A 59 25.80 8.31 -1.22
CA ALA A 59 24.92 7.68 -0.24
C ALA A 59 23.47 8.13 -0.43
N ALA A 60 23.23 9.40 -0.75
CA ALA A 60 21.89 9.90 -1.06
C ALA A 60 21.31 9.25 -2.32
N THR A 61 22.13 9.06 -3.36
CA THR A 61 21.72 8.33 -4.58
C THR A 61 21.34 6.88 -4.28
N GLN A 62 22.13 6.17 -3.46
CA GLN A 62 21.83 4.80 -3.04
C GLN A 62 20.51 4.73 -2.27
N HIS A 63 20.30 5.64 -1.32
CA HIS A 63 19.06 5.68 -0.57
C HIS A 63 17.83 5.99 -1.43
N ILE A 64 17.93 6.87 -2.44
CA ILE A 64 16.85 7.12 -3.40
C ILE A 64 16.50 5.84 -4.17
N GLN A 65 17.53 5.09 -4.60
CA GLN A 65 17.31 3.83 -5.31
C GLN A 65 16.58 2.82 -4.42
N THR A 66 17.01 2.67 -3.16
CA THR A 66 16.31 1.84 -2.18
C THR A 66 14.86 2.29 -1.97
N CYS A 67 14.60 3.59 -1.83
CA CYS A 67 13.23 4.10 -1.68
C CYS A 67 12.35 3.72 -2.88
N ARG A 68 12.85 3.88 -4.10
CA ARG A 68 12.12 3.52 -5.33
C ARG A 68 11.79 2.04 -5.40
N GLU A 69 12.74 1.17 -5.04
CA GLU A 69 12.54 -0.27 -5.00
C GLU A 69 11.45 -0.66 -4.01
N GLN A 70 11.48 -0.08 -2.81
CA GLN A 70 10.45 -0.32 -1.79
C GLN A 70 9.08 0.17 -2.26
N ILE A 71 8.96 1.41 -2.74
CA ILE A 71 7.69 1.95 -3.26
C ILE A 71 7.10 1.03 -4.34
N LYS A 72 7.93 0.58 -5.28
CA LYS A 72 7.50 -0.35 -6.33
C LYS A 72 7.06 -1.71 -5.76
N ALA A 73 7.76 -2.22 -4.76
CA ALA A 73 7.39 -3.47 -4.09
C ALA A 73 6.04 -3.35 -3.37
N TYR A 74 5.79 -2.25 -2.65
CA TYR A 74 4.50 -1.99 -2.00
C TYR A 74 3.35 -1.93 -3.01
N GLN A 75 3.52 -1.18 -4.10
CA GLN A 75 2.52 -1.09 -5.18
C GLN A 75 2.24 -2.45 -5.82
N HIS A 76 3.28 -3.27 -5.99
CA HIS A 76 3.12 -4.61 -6.55
C HIS A 76 2.32 -5.53 -5.62
N GLN A 77 2.65 -5.52 -4.32
CA GLN A 77 1.94 -6.30 -3.31
C GLN A 77 0.47 -5.88 -3.20
N GLU A 78 0.19 -4.58 -3.20
CA GLU A 78 -1.16 -4.05 -3.16
C GLU A 78 -1.99 -4.50 -4.38
N LYS A 79 -1.41 -4.41 -5.59
CA LYS A 79 -2.05 -4.89 -6.82
C LYS A 79 -2.34 -6.39 -6.76
N GLN A 80 -1.40 -7.20 -6.27
CA GLN A 80 -1.61 -8.63 -6.10
C GLN A 80 -2.71 -8.93 -5.08
N LEU A 81 -2.74 -8.21 -3.96
CA LEU A 81 -3.76 -8.36 -2.93
C LEU A 81 -5.14 -8.05 -3.50
N TYR A 82 -5.28 -6.93 -4.21
CA TYR A 82 -6.54 -6.55 -4.85
C TYR A 82 -7.01 -7.58 -5.88
N ALA A 83 -6.09 -8.06 -6.73
CA ALA A 83 -6.41 -9.11 -7.71
C ALA A 83 -6.92 -10.40 -7.04
N LYS A 84 -6.28 -10.82 -5.93
CA LYS A 84 -6.72 -12.00 -5.15
C LYS A 84 -8.09 -11.80 -4.52
N ILE A 85 -8.34 -10.64 -3.93
CA ILE A 85 -9.65 -10.31 -3.33
C ILE A 85 -10.73 -10.32 -4.41
N PHE A 86 -10.50 -9.65 -5.55
CA PHE A 86 -11.45 -9.60 -6.66
C PHE A 86 -11.75 -10.99 -7.24
N SER A 87 -10.71 -11.80 -7.48
CA SER A 87 -10.87 -13.19 -7.95
C SER A 87 -11.67 -14.05 -6.96
N LYS A 88 -11.43 -13.90 -5.65
CA LYS A 88 -12.21 -14.61 -4.63
C LYS A 88 -13.68 -14.16 -4.59
N MET A 89 -13.94 -12.87 -4.79
CA MET A 89 -15.31 -12.35 -4.86
C MET A 89 -16.05 -12.88 -6.09
N ALA A 90 -15.39 -12.94 -7.26
CA ALA A 90 -15.98 -13.49 -8.48
C ALA A 90 -16.32 -14.98 -8.35
N THR A 91 -15.38 -15.78 -7.83
CA THR A 91 -15.56 -17.24 -7.67
C THR A 91 -16.59 -17.63 -6.60
N ASN A 92 -16.81 -16.78 -5.59
CA ASN A 92 -17.88 -17.00 -4.61
C ASN A 92 -19.28 -16.72 -5.19
N ASN A 93 -19.41 -15.82 -6.17
CA ASN A 93 -20.69 -15.52 -6.81
C ASN A 93 -21.14 -16.63 -7.78
N GLU A 94 -20.19 -17.33 -8.40
CA GLU A 94 -20.45 -18.52 -9.25
C GLU A 94 -20.88 -19.74 -8.43
N LYS A 95 -20.42 -19.88 -7.18
CA LYS A 95 -20.83 -21.00 -6.30
C LYS A 95 -22.22 -20.85 -5.69
N THR A 96 -22.81 -19.65 -5.74
CA THR A 96 -24.18 -19.39 -5.28
C THR A 96 -25.26 -19.64 -6.34
N SER A 97 -24.91 -19.80 -7.62
CA SER A 97 -25.91 -20.12 -8.66
C SER A 97 -26.19 -21.63 -8.82
N ASP A 98 -25.33 -22.51 -8.29
CA ASP A 98 -25.47 -23.97 -8.47
C ASP A 98 -26.23 -24.69 -7.34
N GLN A 99 -26.65 -23.98 -6.27
CA GLN A 99 -27.51 -24.55 -5.21
C GLN A 99 -29.00 -24.18 -5.34
N ALA A 100 -29.43 -23.65 -6.49
CA ALA A 100 -30.84 -23.45 -6.81
C ALA A 100 -31.35 -24.49 -7.82
N THR A 101 -31.08 -25.78 -7.61
CA THR A 101 -31.87 -26.84 -8.26
C THR A 101 -32.25 -27.93 -7.25
N ASN A 102 -33.55 -28.26 -7.26
CA ASN A 102 -34.19 -29.50 -6.80
C ASN A 102 -34.84 -29.49 -5.40
N GLY A 103 -36.18 -29.37 -5.43
CA GLY A 103 -37.10 -29.64 -4.32
C GLY A 103 -38.55 -29.57 -4.78
N ASP A 104 -38.99 -30.61 -5.49
CA ASP A 104 -40.37 -31.14 -5.63
C ASP A 104 -41.55 -30.20 -5.90
N THR A 105 -42.28 -30.43 -7.01
CA THR A 105 -43.68 -30.91 -6.93
C THR A 105 -44.06 -31.62 -8.23
N LYS A 106 -44.37 -32.91 -8.09
CA LYS A 106 -44.88 -33.82 -9.11
C LYS A 106 -46.19 -33.33 -9.73
N GLN A 107 -46.34 -33.61 -11.02
CA GLN A 107 -47.65 -33.78 -11.66
C GLN A 107 -48.51 -34.75 -10.85
N ASN A 108 -49.76 -34.38 -10.59
CA ASN A 108 -50.86 -35.34 -10.61
C ASN A 108 -52.07 -34.67 -11.26
N LYS A 109 -52.46 -35.22 -12.41
CA LYS A 109 -53.76 -35.05 -13.04
C LYS A 109 -54.67 -36.10 -12.41
N ASP A 110 -55.84 -35.69 -11.93
CA ASP A 110 -57.08 -36.47 -11.88
C ASP A 110 -58.20 -35.40 -11.85
N GLU A 111 -58.84 -35.14 -12.98
CA GLU A 111 -60.15 -35.73 -13.33
C GLU A 111 -61.19 -35.56 -12.23
N THR A 112 -62.09 -34.58 -12.40
CA THR A 112 -63.53 -34.79 -12.19
C THR A 112 -64.29 -33.77 -13.04
N ALA A 113 -64.76 -34.24 -14.20
CA ALA A 113 -65.97 -33.71 -14.80
C ALA A 113 -67.15 -34.30 -14.03
N THR A 114 -68.06 -33.48 -13.50
CA THR A 114 -69.46 -33.87 -13.34
C THR A 114 -70.32 -32.63 -13.46
N SER A 115 -71.16 -32.68 -14.48
CA SER A 115 -72.27 -31.79 -14.80
C SER A 115 -73.33 -31.84 -13.70
N ASN A 116 -73.84 -30.67 -13.28
CA ASN A 116 -75.27 -30.40 -13.06
C ASN A 116 -75.49 -28.90 -12.82
#